data_AF-A0A915PU19-F1
#
_entry.id   AF-A0A915PU19-F1
#
_cell.length_a   1.000
_cell.length_b   1.000
_cell.length_c   1.000
_cell.angle_alpha   90.00
_cell.angle_beta   90.00
_cell.angle_gamma   90.00
#
_symmetry.space_group_name_H-M   'P 1'
#
loop_
_entity.id
_entity.type
_entity.pdbx_description
1 polymer ?
#
loop_
_entity_poly.entity_id
_entity_poly.type
_entity_poly.pdbx_seq_one_letter_code
_entity_poly.pdbx_strand_id
1 'polypeptide(L)'
;MNVSEIAELKAGFKREMNFNNVNENTKSEVMSWAVDSTVVVPPHYKTEASIIIEEMNYQGTYSVTSVLSGLITVSIRRRKDGALVLPLTMNIVEIFRDHLESRNARKDIKTAAMVQGTQSVRLTSKGTCSFQFALKQRIDLKEEPFGDKEKMMVD
;
A
#
# COMPACT_ATOMS: atom_id res chain seq x y z
N MET A 1 30.02 -1.90 -15.43
CA MET A 1 29.63 -0.81 -14.51
C MET A 1 29.10 0.31 -15.38
N ASN A 2 27.78 0.48 -15.44
CA ASN A 2 27.12 1.73 -15.77
C ASN A 2 25.79 1.70 -15.04
N VAL A 3 25.75 2.49 -13.98
CA VAL A 3 24.68 2.70 -13.02
C VAL A 3 23.92 3.90 -13.55
N SER A 4 22.72 3.70 -14.13
CA SER A 4 21.73 4.77 -14.38
C SER A 4 20.52 4.22 -15.14
N GLU A 5 19.73 3.35 -14.50
CA GLU A 5 18.35 3.08 -14.96
C GLU A 5 17.38 2.84 -13.78
N ILE A 6 17.83 3.16 -12.56
CA ILE A 6 16.93 3.40 -11.44
C ILE A 6 16.65 4.89 -11.49
N ALA A 7 15.85 5.32 -12.45
CA ALA A 7 15.19 6.62 -12.35
C ALA A 7 14.53 6.61 -10.97
N GLU A 8 14.98 7.57 -10.17
CA GLU A 8 14.58 7.78 -8.79
C GLU A 8 13.06 7.63 -8.65
N LEU A 9 12.64 6.45 -8.19
CA LEU A 9 11.31 6.22 -7.62
C LEU A 9 11.27 6.90 -6.24
N LYS A 10 11.63 8.20 -6.22
CA LYS A 10 11.57 9.15 -5.11
C LYS A 10 10.16 9.72 -4.94
N ALA A 11 9.19 9.25 -5.71
CA ALA A 11 7.79 9.34 -5.32
C ALA A 11 7.53 8.23 -4.30
N GLY A 12 7.96 8.44 -3.05
CA GLY A 12 7.72 7.50 -1.97
C GLY A 12 6.24 7.15 -1.91
N PHE A 13 5.90 5.87 -2.09
CA PHE A 13 4.54 5.39 -1.90
C PHE A 13 4.15 5.62 -0.44
N LYS A 14 3.32 6.63 -0.20
CA LYS A 14 2.72 6.84 1.12
C LYS A 14 1.51 5.92 1.20
N ARG A 15 1.61 4.89 2.04
CA ARG A 15 0.49 3.99 2.33
C ARG A 15 -0.06 4.31 3.72
N GLU A 16 -1.37 4.50 3.82
CA GLU A 16 -2.06 4.56 5.09
C GLU A 16 -2.64 3.17 5.39
N MET A 17 -2.18 2.54 6.46
CA MET A 17 -2.66 1.24 6.92
C MET A 17 -3.53 1.45 8.14
N ASN A 18 -4.80 1.04 8.05
CA ASN A 18 -5.75 1.14 9.16
C ASN A 18 -6.09 -0.26 9.68
N PHE A 19 -5.67 -0.56 10.91
CA PHE A 19 -5.90 -1.84 11.58
C PHE A 19 -7.10 -1.74 12.53
N ASN A 20 -8.32 -1.84 12.00
CA ASN A 20 -9.53 -1.70 12.83
C ASN A 20 -10.38 -2.99 12.97
N ASN A 21 -10.08 -4.08 12.26
CA ASN A 21 -10.69 -5.38 12.50
C ASN A 21 -9.91 -6.49 11.76
N VAL A 22 -10.24 -7.76 12.01
CA VAL A 22 -9.75 -8.95 11.28
C VAL A 22 -9.97 -8.84 9.76
N ASN A 23 -10.82 -7.91 9.32
CA ASN A 23 -10.94 -7.50 7.92
C ASN A 23 -10.18 -6.19 7.70
N GLU A 24 -9.03 -6.29 7.05
CA GLU A 24 -8.27 -5.15 6.55
C GLU A 24 -8.92 -4.64 5.26
N ASN A 25 -9.13 -3.33 5.18
CA ASN A 25 -9.70 -2.67 4.01
C ASN A 25 -8.61 -1.79 3.39
N THR A 26 -8.05 -2.24 2.27
CA THR A 26 -6.98 -1.54 1.56
C THR A 26 -7.56 -0.42 0.71
N LYS A 27 -7.12 0.82 0.95
CA LYS A 27 -7.44 1.97 0.10
C LYS A 27 -6.38 2.07 -1.01
N SER A 28 -6.83 2.01 -2.26
CA SER A 28 -5.97 2.25 -3.43
C SER A 28 -5.89 3.76 -3.70
N GLU A 29 -4.69 4.29 -3.87
CA GLU A 29 -4.46 5.69 -4.28
C GLU A 29 -3.94 5.73 -5.71
N VAL A 30 -4.51 6.61 -6.53
CA VAL A 30 -4.13 6.81 -7.93
C VAL A 30 -3.12 7.94 -7.99
N MET A 31 -1.94 7.66 -8.54
CA MET A 31 -0.94 8.69 -8.84
C MET A 31 -1.07 9.08 -10.32
N SER A 32 -1.41 10.33 -10.58
CA SER A 32 -1.37 10.90 -11.94
C SER A 32 0.01 11.47 -12.19
N TRP A 33 0.69 10.98 -13.22
CA TRP A 33 1.93 11.52 -13.73
C TRP A 33 1.75 11.83 -15.23
N ALA A 34 2.40 12.89 -15.72
CA ALA A 34 2.27 13.34 -17.11
C ALA A 34 3.65 13.72 -17.65
N VAL A 35 3.85 13.53 -18.96
CA VAL A 35 5.08 13.90 -19.67
C VAL A 35 4.68 14.69 -20.91
N ASP A 36 5.20 15.92 -21.03
CA ASP A 36 5.05 16.72 -22.24
C ASP A 36 6.02 16.22 -23.31
N SER A 37 5.54 16.03 -24.54
CA SER A 37 6.35 15.56 -25.67
C SER A 37 6.01 16.32 -26.94
N THR A 38 7.05 16.73 -27.68
CA THR A 38 6.91 17.43 -28.96
C THR A 38 7.28 16.48 -30.09
N VAL A 39 6.39 16.32 -31.07
CA VAL A 39 6.59 15.45 -32.24
C VAL A 39 6.77 16.34 -33.47
N VAL A 40 7.87 16.16 -34.20
CA VAL A 40 8.11 16.84 -35.48
C VAL A 40 7.56 15.96 -36.59
N VAL A 41 6.69 16.51 -37.43
CA VAL A 41 6.10 15.79 -38.57
C VAL A 41 6.79 16.23 -39.86
N PRO A 42 7.42 15.32 -40.62
CA PRO A 42 8.04 15.66 -41.89
C PRO A 42 7.00 16.12 -42.94
N PRO A 43 7.37 17.02 -43.87
CA PRO A 43 6.50 17.40 -44.98
C PRO A 43 6.07 16.19 -45.80
N HIS A 44 4.79 16.11 -46.16
CA HIS A 44 4.20 15.01 -46.93
C HIS A 44 4.25 13.62 -46.26
N TYR A 45 4.43 13.57 -44.94
CA TYR A 45 4.29 12.35 -44.16
C TYR A 45 3.11 12.47 -43.19
N LYS A 46 2.52 11.32 -42.85
CA LYS A 46 1.60 11.15 -41.73
C LYS A 46 2.36 10.45 -40.61
N THR A 47 2.44 11.08 -39.45
CA THR A 47 3.02 10.48 -38.24
C THR A 47 1.91 10.07 -37.27
N GLU A 48 1.88 8.79 -36.91
CA GLU A 48 1.05 8.23 -35.84
C GLU A 48 1.89 8.12 -34.56
N ALA A 49 1.43 8.76 -33.49
CA ALA A 49 2.08 8.69 -32.18
C ALA A 49 1.28 7.75 -31.26
N SER A 50 1.93 6.69 -30.80
CA SER A 50 1.38 5.72 -29.85
C SER A 50 2.03 5.88 -28.49
N ILE A 51 1.23 6.11 -27.45
CA ILE A 51 1.72 6.14 -26.07
C ILE A 51 1.71 4.71 -25.54
N ILE A 52 2.87 4.24 -25.11
CA ILE A 52 3.06 2.93 -24.50
C ILE A 52 3.46 3.13 -23.05
N ILE A 53 2.65 2.59 -22.15
CA ILE A 53 2.90 2.57 -20.71
C ILE A 53 3.28 1.14 -20.34
N GLU A 54 4.49 0.97 -19.82
CA GLU A 54 4.92 -0.29 -19.23
C GLU A 54 4.47 -0.31 -17.78
N GLU A 55 3.63 -1.27 -17.42
CA GLU A 55 3.14 -1.46 -16.06
C GLU A 55 3.73 -2.71 -15.44
N MET A 56 3.87 -2.68 -14.11
CA MET A 56 4.24 -3.84 -13.32
C MET A 56 3.19 -4.15 -12.28
N ASN A 57 2.88 -5.44 -12.19
CA ASN A 57 2.07 -5.99 -11.11
C ASN A 57 3.01 -6.54 -10.03
N TYR A 58 2.87 -6.05 -8.82
CA TYR A 58 3.55 -6.59 -7.65
C TYR A 58 2.54 -7.25 -6.73
N GLN A 59 2.79 -8.52 -6.40
CA GLN A 59 2.09 -9.22 -5.33
C GLN A 59 3.09 -9.56 -4.25
N GLY A 60 2.75 -9.19 -3.02
CA GLY A 60 3.61 -9.39 -1.86
C GLY A 60 2.84 -9.86 -0.65
N THR A 61 3.57 -10.42 0.30
CA THR A 61 3.08 -10.60 1.67
C THR A 61 3.79 -9.61 2.56
N TYR A 62 3.11 -9.13 3.60
CA TYR A 62 3.73 -8.27 4.61
C TYR A 62 3.40 -8.76 6.01
N SER A 63 4.26 -8.36 6.94
CA SER A 63 4.06 -8.54 8.37
C SER A 63 4.26 -7.20 9.04
N VAL A 64 3.26 -6.76 9.81
CA VAL A 64 3.34 -5.56 10.65
C VAL A 64 3.47 -6.00 12.10
N THR A 65 4.44 -5.41 12.79
CA THR A 65 4.65 -5.62 14.21
C THR A 65 4.28 -4.36 14.98
N SER A 66 3.27 -4.48 15.84
CA SER A 66 2.84 -3.41 16.74
C SER A 66 3.25 -3.76 18.16
N VAL A 67 3.71 -2.76 18.91
CA VAL A 67 4.09 -2.92 20.32
C VAL A 67 3.16 -2.08 21.18
N LEU A 68 2.49 -2.73 22.13
CA LEU A 68 1.57 -2.09 23.05
C LEU A 68 2.13 -2.10 24.47
N SER A 69 2.03 -0.98 25.15
CA SER A 69 2.38 -0.82 26.56
C SER A 69 1.47 0.22 27.21
N GLY A 70 1.37 0.18 28.54
CA GLY A 70 0.61 1.16 29.31
C GLY A 70 -0.55 0.55 30.11
N LEU A 71 -1.42 1.45 30.58
CA LEU A 71 -2.53 1.12 31.46
C LEU A 71 -3.86 1.24 30.72
N ILE A 72 -4.75 0.28 30.95
CA ILE A 72 -6.14 0.30 30.50
C ILE A 72 -7.02 0.63 31.71
N THR A 73 -7.92 1.60 31.54
CA THR A 73 -8.92 1.93 32.55
C THR A 73 -10.30 1.48 32.08
N VAL A 74 -10.93 0.57 32.82
CA VAL A 74 -12.29 0.08 32.58
C VAL A 74 -13.22 0.71 33.61
N SER A 75 -14.24 1.43 33.15
CA SER A 75 -15.26 2.03 34.02
C SER A 75 -16.48 1.12 34.13
N ILE A 76 -16.69 0.52 35.29
CA ILE A 76 -17.90 -0.26 35.60
C ILE A 76 -19.02 0.72 35.95
N ARG A 77 -20.11 0.68 35.19
CA ARG A 77 -21.29 1.53 35.40
C ARG A 77 -22.52 0.69 35.67
N ARG A 78 -23.38 1.18 36.56
CA ARG A 78 -24.64 0.52 36.91
C ARG A 78 -25.60 0.63 35.73
N ARG A 79 -26.17 -0.51 35.30
CA ARG A 79 -27.04 -0.57 34.11
C ARG A 79 -28.32 0.27 34.21
N LYS A 80 -28.89 0.41 35.42
CA LYS A 80 -30.17 1.09 35.64
C LYS A 80 -30.13 2.59 35.32
N ASP A 81 -29.05 3.26 35.72
CA ASP A 81 -28.95 4.72 35.71
C ASP A 81 -27.59 5.25 35.20
N GLY A 82 -26.68 4.36 34.78
CA GLY A 82 -25.39 4.72 34.21
C GLY A 82 -24.37 5.26 35.22
N ALA A 83 -24.70 5.25 36.52
CA ALA A 83 -23.83 5.74 37.58
C ALA A 83 -22.51 4.95 37.60
N LEU A 84 -21.37 5.66 37.72
CA LEU A 84 -20.07 5.01 37.87
C LEU A 84 -20.02 4.27 39.21
N VAL A 85 -19.77 2.98 39.14
CA VAL A 85 -19.65 2.10 40.31
C VAL A 85 -18.19 1.96 40.70
N LEU A 86 -17.33 1.61 39.73
CA LEU A 86 -15.91 1.35 39.99
C LEU A 86 -15.08 1.51 38.73
N PRO A 87 -14.05 2.39 38.72
CA PRO A 87 -13.00 2.34 37.73
C PRO A 87 -11.93 1.31 38.13
N LEU A 88 -11.54 0.46 37.20
CA LEU A 88 -10.41 -0.47 37.33
C LEU A 88 -9.30 -0.03 36.38
N THR A 89 -8.09 0.13 36.90
CA THR A 89 -6.89 0.44 36.09
C THR A 89 -5.93 -0.74 36.16
N MET A 90 -5.53 -1.27 35.01
CA MET A 90 -4.70 -2.46 34.92
C MET A 90 -3.64 -2.31 33.82
N ASN A 91 -2.51 -2.99 33.96
CA ASN A 91 -1.48 -3.01 32.94
C ASN A 91 -1.91 -3.91 31.76
N ILE A 92 -1.79 -3.39 30.53
CA ILE A 92 -2.12 -4.14 29.32
C ILE A 92 -1.34 -5.46 29.21
N VAL A 93 -0.09 -5.49 29.68
CA VAL A 93 0.76 -6.68 29.67
C VAL A 93 0.19 -7.79 30.55
N GLU A 94 -0.34 -7.44 31.73
CA GLU A 94 -0.94 -8.40 32.65
C GLU A 94 -2.25 -8.95 32.09
N ILE A 95 -3.08 -8.10 31.49
CA ILE A 95 -4.33 -8.49 30.83
C ILE A 95 -4.04 -9.50 29.71
N PHE A 96 -3.08 -9.22 28.83
CA PHE A 96 -2.72 -10.12 27.74
C PHE A 96 -2.09 -11.41 28.25
N ARG A 97 -1.25 -11.36 29.30
CA ARG A 97 -0.65 -12.56 29.89
C ARG A 97 -1.73 -13.52 30.39
N ASP A 98 -2.65 -13.02 31.22
CA ASP A 98 -3.75 -13.80 31.76
C ASP A 98 -4.64 -14.37 30.64
N HIS A 99 -4.98 -13.54 29.65
CA HIS A 99 -5.78 -14.00 28.52
C HIS A 99 -5.09 -15.09 27.69
N LEU A 100 -3.80 -14.93 27.35
CA LEU A 100 -3.05 -15.88 26.53
C LEU A 100 -2.78 -17.22 27.23
N GLU A 101 -2.64 -17.20 28.56
CA GLU A 101 -2.51 -18.41 29.39
C GLU A 101 -3.85 -19.12 29.61
N SER A 102 -4.98 -18.41 29.44
CA SER A 102 -6.31 -18.98 29.58
C SER A 102 -6.59 -20.10 28.57
N ARG A 103 -7.46 -21.04 28.97
CA ARG A 103 -7.98 -22.12 28.11
C ARG A 103 -8.91 -21.59 27.00
N ASN A 104 -9.42 -20.38 27.17
CA ASN A 104 -10.42 -19.77 26.28
C ASN A 104 -9.77 -18.94 25.16
N ALA A 105 -8.47 -18.68 25.23
CA ALA A 105 -7.77 -17.95 24.17
C ALA A 105 -7.74 -18.76 22.88
N ARG A 106 -8.32 -18.18 21.84
CA ARG A 106 -8.33 -18.75 20.49
C ARG A 106 -6.90 -18.86 19.95
N LYS A 107 -6.65 -19.90 19.15
CA LYS A 107 -5.30 -20.22 18.64
C LYS A 107 -4.72 -19.10 17.78
N ASP A 108 -5.54 -18.46 16.96
CA ASP A 108 -5.20 -17.29 16.14
C ASP A 108 -4.65 -16.13 16.99
N ILE A 109 -5.28 -15.84 18.13
CA ILE A 109 -4.81 -14.82 19.08
C ILE A 109 -3.44 -15.19 19.65
N LYS A 110 -3.24 -16.47 20.05
CA LYS A 110 -1.94 -16.93 20.58
C LYS A 110 -0.81 -16.85 19.54
N THR A 111 -1.13 -16.98 18.26
CA THR A 111 -0.14 -16.82 17.18
C THR A 111 0.12 -15.36 16.82
N ALA A 112 -0.86 -14.47 17.04
CA ALA A 112 -0.76 -13.06 16.68
C ALA A 112 -0.21 -12.19 17.82
N ALA A 113 -0.37 -12.59 19.09
CA ALA A 113 0.03 -11.80 20.25
C ALA A 113 1.07 -12.53 21.12
N MET A 114 2.10 -11.80 21.55
CA MET A 114 3.17 -12.32 22.40
C MET A 114 3.54 -11.29 23.47
N VAL A 115 3.53 -11.72 24.74
CA VAL A 115 4.03 -10.89 25.84
C VAL A 115 5.56 -10.84 25.80
N GLN A 116 6.13 -9.63 25.74
CA GLN A 116 7.58 -9.40 25.80
C GLN A 116 7.97 -8.92 27.19
N GLY A 117 8.30 -9.87 28.06
CA GLY A 117 8.70 -9.59 29.45
C GLY A 117 7.54 -9.00 30.27
N THR A 118 7.82 -7.90 30.97
CA THR A 118 6.83 -7.18 31.81
C THR A 118 6.43 -5.82 31.25
N GLN A 119 7.03 -5.39 30.13
CA GLN A 119 6.93 -4.02 29.64
C GLN A 119 5.97 -3.85 28.46
N SER A 120 5.80 -4.87 27.61
CA SER A 120 5.01 -4.71 26.39
C SER A 120 4.42 -6.00 25.84
N VAL A 121 3.41 -5.85 24.99
CA VAL A 121 2.82 -6.91 24.18
C VAL A 121 3.14 -6.63 22.72
N ARG A 122 3.70 -7.62 22.03
CA ARG A 122 3.91 -7.60 20.59
C ARG A 122 2.71 -8.21 19.89
N LEU A 123 2.11 -7.47 18.96
CA LEU A 123 1.12 -7.96 18.02
C LEU A 123 1.75 -8.09 16.64
N THR A 124 1.51 -9.22 15.98
CA THR A 124 1.97 -9.51 14.63
C THR A 124 0.76 -9.71 13.73
N SER A 125 0.55 -8.75 12.84
CA SER A 125 -0.47 -8.82 11.79
C SER A 125 0.21 -9.22 10.48
N LYS A 126 -0.34 -10.20 9.77
CA LYS A 126 0.13 -10.61 8.45
C LYS A 126 -0.95 -10.33 7.42
N GLY A 127 -0.54 -9.86 6.26
CA GLY A 127 -1.45 -9.60 5.15
C GLY A 127 -0.79 -9.80 3.80
N THR A 128 -1.58 -9.64 2.75
CA THR A 128 -1.13 -9.68 1.37
C THR A 128 -1.44 -8.34 0.72
N CYS A 129 -0.58 -7.92 -0.20
CA CYS A 129 -0.78 -6.72 -0.98
C CYS A 129 -0.63 -7.03 -2.46
N SER A 130 -1.42 -6.34 -3.27
CA SER A 130 -1.32 -6.36 -4.73
C SER A 130 -1.32 -4.92 -5.20
N PHE A 131 -0.27 -4.52 -5.93
CA PHE A 131 -0.12 -3.19 -6.49
C PHE A 131 0.10 -3.31 -7.99
N GLN A 132 -0.49 -2.39 -8.74
CA GLN A 132 -0.19 -2.17 -10.14
C GLN A 132 0.33 -0.75 -10.27
N PHE A 133 1.48 -0.60 -10.92
CA PHE A 133 2.07 0.72 -11.12
C PHE A 133 2.82 0.79 -12.44
N ALA A 134 2.75 1.97 -13.07
CA ALA A 134 3.52 2.25 -14.26
C ALA A 134 5.02 2.38 -13.91
N LEU A 135 5.86 1.77 -14.73
CA LEU A 135 7.31 1.83 -14.67
C LEU A 135 7.89 2.84 -15.66
N LYS A 136 7.33 2.88 -16.88
CA LYS A 136 7.90 3.64 -17.97
C LYS A 136 6.82 4.12 -18.93
N GLN A 137 7.01 5.32 -19.45
CA GLN A 137 6.29 5.82 -20.62
C GLN A 137 7.24 5.90 -21.80
N ARG A 138 6.78 5.50 -22.97
CA ARG A 138 7.43 5.85 -24.24
C ARG A 138 6.39 6.23 -25.28
N ILE A 139 6.83 7.01 -26.26
CA ILE A 139 6.04 7.37 -27.42
C ILE A 139 6.68 6.72 -28.63
N ASP A 140 5.92 5.85 -29.29
CA ASP A 140 6.32 5.22 -30.53
C ASP A 140 5.74 6.02 -31.69
N LEU A 141 6.60 6.47 -32.61
CA LEU A 141 6.21 7.21 -33.79
C LEU A 141 6.28 6.28 -35.00
N LYS A 142 5.18 6.21 -35.74
CA LYS A 142 5.11 5.51 -37.02
C LYS A 142 4.85 6.52 -38.13
N GLU A 143 5.77 6.63 -39.07
CA GLU A 143 5.67 7.59 -40.17
C GLU A 143 5.36 6.86 -41.48
N GLU A 144 4.38 7.37 -42.22
CA GLU A 144 3.99 6.85 -43.52
C GLU A 144 3.88 8.00 -44.52
N PRO A 145 4.37 7.84 -45.77
CA PRO A 145 4.19 8.85 -46.80
C PRO A 145 2.70 9.14 -47.02
N PHE A 146 2.37 10.43 -47.15
CA PHE A 146 1.02 10.89 -47.41
C PHE A 146 0.88 11.22 -48.90
N GLY A 147 0.15 10.36 -49.62
CA GLY A 147 -0.11 10.50 -51.07
C GLY A 147 0.58 9.42 -51.91
N ASP A 148 0.05 9.17 -53.11
CA ASP A 148 0.54 8.15 -54.03
C ASP A 148 2.03 8.36 -54.38
N LYS A 149 2.83 7.29 -54.25
CA LYS A 149 4.27 7.26 -54.55
C LYS A 149 4.64 7.74 -55.96
N GLU A 150 3.67 7.92 -56.86
CA GLU A 150 3.87 8.29 -58.26
C GLU A 150 4.14 9.78 -58.51
N LYS A 151 3.92 10.69 -57.55
CA LYS A 151 4.10 12.14 -57.79
C LYS A 151 5.35 12.79 -57.17
N MET A 152 6.19 12.04 -56.45
CA MET A 152 7.38 12.62 -55.77
C MET A 152 8.70 12.52 -56.56
N MET A 153 8.69 12.06 -57.81
CA MET A 153 9.89 12.04 -58.68
C MET A 153 9.92 13.18 -59.72
N VAL A 154 9.26 14.31 -59.44
CA VAL A 154 9.29 15.48 -60.33
C VAL A 154 9.46 16.76 -59.51
N ASP A 155 10.70 17.07 -59.15
CA ASP A 155 11.48 18.24 -59.59
C ASP A 155 12.81 18.34 -58.81
#